data_AF-A0ABD1CDA6-F1
#
_entry.id   AF-A0ABD1CDA6-F1
#
_cell.length_a   1.000
_cell.length_b   1.000
_cell.length_c   1.000
_cell.angle_alpha   90.00
_cell.angle_beta   90.00
_cell.angle_gamma   90.00
#
_symmetry.space_group_name_H-M   'P 1'
#
loop_
_entity.id
_entity.type
_entity.pdbx_description
1 polymer ?
#
loop_
_entity_poly.entity_id
_entity_poly.type
_entity_poly.pdbx_seq_one_letter_code
_entity_poly.pdbx_strand_id
1 'polypeptide(L)'
;MASSAVATLSADGKSQPAQNQQSPRNTGGQSTTAVKLGTIEVPKALQDGEKFLKWDEDSCNGIPVTVRVDPKGFYLYWVDQNHEMDLLDIATIRDVRTGQYAKKPRDMKLRQLVTMGSQDTLEEKTVTICYGADFVNVNFMNLCCTRKEIARVSAV
;
A
#
# COMPACT_ATOMS: atom_id res chain seq x y z
N MET A 1 -31.42 4.01 -48.04
CA MET A 1 -32.02 3.93 -49.39
C MET A 1 -30.91 3.63 -50.38
N ALA A 2 -31.07 2.52 -51.11
CA ALA A 2 -30.43 2.07 -52.34
C ALA A 2 -28.89 2.17 -52.52
N SER A 3 -28.32 0.97 -52.49
CA SER A 3 -27.05 0.52 -53.09
C SER A 3 -27.05 0.68 -54.62
N SER A 4 -25.87 0.88 -55.22
CA SER A 4 -25.52 0.31 -56.52
C SER A 4 -24.00 0.29 -56.71
N ALA A 5 -23.40 -0.87 -56.44
CA ALA A 5 -22.12 -1.27 -56.98
C ALA A 5 -22.39 -2.07 -58.26
N VAL A 6 -21.79 -1.64 -59.37
CA VAL A 6 -21.76 -2.40 -60.63
C VAL A 6 -20.55 -3.33 -60.59
N ALA A 7 -20.80 -4.61 -60.84
CA ALA A 7 -19.80 -5.65 -60.97
C ALA A 7 -19.12 -5.57 -62.35
N THR A 8 -17.80 -5.76 -62.37
CA THR A 8 -17.10 -6.29 -63.54
C THR A 8 -16.36 -7.55 -63.12
N LEU A 9 -16.78 -8.65 -63.72
CA LEU A 9 -16.22 -9.99 -63.61
C LEU A 9 -14.84 -10.06 -64.26
N SER A 10 -13.92 -10.80 -63.66
CA SER A 10 -12.88 -11.51 -64.39
C SER A 10 -12.67 -12.86 -63.72
N ALA A 11 -12.80 -13.89 -64.54
CA ALA A 11 -12.69 -15.29 -64.19
C ALA A 11 -11.23 -15.70 -64.09
N ASP A 12 -10.88 -16.48 -63.06
CA ASP A 12 -9.97 -17.60 -63.24
C ASP A 12 -10.25 -18.63 -62.16
N GLY A 13 -10.66 -19.81 -62.60
CA GLY A 13 -11.06 -20.92 -61.75
C GLY A 13 -9.84 -21.74 -61.34
N LYS A 14 -9.76 -22.10 -60.07
CA LYS A 14 -9.14 -23.36 -59.64
C LYS A 14 -9.78 -23.86 -58.35
N SER A 15 -10.09 -25.14 -58.40
CA SER A 15 -10.88 -26.01 -57.53
C SER A 15 -10.34 -26.18 -56.09
N GLN A 16 -11.26 -26.24 -55.13
CA GLN A 16 -11.08 -26.83 -53.80
C GLN A 16 -11.08 -28.37 -53.87
N PRO A 17 -10.62 -29.04 -52.80
CA PRO A 17 -11.55 -29.96 -52.13
C PRO A 17 -11.62 -29.83 -50.60
N ALA A 18 -12.86 -29.90 -50.12
CA ALA A 18 -13.44 -30.39 -48.86
C ALA A 18 -12.60 -30.48 -47.56
N GLN A 19 -13.05 -29.66 -46.59
CA GLN A 19 -13.44 -30.00 -45.21
C GLN A 19 -12.74 -31.18 -44.48
N ASN A 20 -12.03 -30.84 -43.40
CA ASN A 20 -12.08 -31.67 -42.19
C ASN A 20 -12.36 -30.77 -40.98
N GLN A 21 -13.56 -30.93 -40.43
CA GLN A 21 -14.09 -30.22 -39.27
C GLN A 21 -13.59 -30.95 -38.01
N GLN A 22 -12.70 -30.32 -37.24
CA GLN A 22 -12.32 -30.80 -35.91
C GLN A 22 -12.46 -29.67 -34.88
N SER A 23 -13.29 -29.94 -33.89
CA SER A 23 -13.74 -29.08 -32.80
C SER A 23 -12.56 -28.51 -31.97
N PRO A 24 -12.69 -27.32 -31.38
CA PRO A 24 -11.67 -26.80 -30.47
C PRO A 24 -11.61 -27.65 -29.20
N ARG A 25 -10.55 -28.43 -29.05
CA ARG A 25 -10.24 -29.13 -27.80
C ARG A 25 -9.70 -28.09 -26.83
N ASN A 26 -10.57 -27.66 -25.91
CA ASN A 26 -10.23 -26.86 -24.75
C ASN A 26 -9.31 -27.69 -23.83
N THR A 27 -8.00 -27.71 -24.10
CA THR A 27 -7.02 -28.10 -23.10
C THR A 27 -6.92 -26.94 -22.13
N GLY A 28 -7.67 -27.05 -21.03
CA GLY A 28 -7.53 -26.19 -19.87
C GLY A 28 -6.08 -26.23 -19.42
N GLY A 29 -5.33 -25.20 -19.83
CA GLY A 29 -4.11 -24.82 -19.16
C GLY A 29 -4.52 -24.51 -17.74
N GLN A 30 -4.24 -25.43 -16.82
CA GLN A 30 -4.17 -25.08 -15.41
C GLN A 30 -3.11 -23.98 -15.33
N SER A 31 -3.56 -22.73 -15.35
CA SER A 31 -2.75 -21.60 -14.92
C SER A 31 -2.51 -21.84 -13.44
N THR A 32 -1.47 -22.62 -13.14
CA THR A 32 -0.84 -22.57 -11.83
C THR A 32 -0.41 -21.13 -11.67
N THR A 33 -1.20 -20.35 -10.94
CA THR A 33 -0.82 -19.01 -10.51
C THR A 33 0.35 -19.19 -9.56
N ALA A 34 1.54 -19.41 -10.12
CA ALA A 34 2.78 -19.35 -9.39
C ALA A 34 2.89 -17.90 -8.91
N VAL A 35 2.66 -17.70 -7.62
CA VAL A 35 2.87 -16.41 -6.97
C VAL A 35 4.35 -16.09 -7.13
N LYS A 36 4.70 -15.19 -8.04
CA LYS A 36 6.04 -14.62 -8.11
C LYS A 36 6.25 -13.85 -6.82
N LEU A 37 6.96 -14.46 -5.88
CA LEU A 37 7.51 -13.75 -4.72
C LEU A 37 8.59 -12.81 -5.27
N GLY A 38 8.23 -11.56 -5.49
CA GLY A 38 9.21 -10.51 -5.80
C GLY A 38 10.09 -10.26 -4.57
N THR A 39 11.35 -9.93 -4.79
CA THR A 39 12.18 -9.32 -3.75
C THR A 39 11.51 -8.02 -3.31
N ILE A 40 11.23 -7.89 -2.01
CA ILE A 40 10.70 -6.65 -1.42
C ILE A 40 11.83 -5.64 -1.41
N GLU A 41 11.75 -4.64 -2.29
CA GLU A 41 12.65 -3.48 -2.26
C GLU A 41 11.99 -2.36 -1.46
N VAL A 42 12.63 -1.93 -0.38
CA VAL A 42 12.12 -0.84 0.45
C VAL A 42 12.30 0.49 -0.30
N PRO A 43 11.25 1.30 -0.50
CA PRO A 43 11.37 2.62 -1.12
C PRO A 43 12.39 3.50 -0.41
N LYS A 44 13.21 4.26 -1.15
CA LYS A 44 14.22 5.18 -0.57
C LYS A 44 13.62 6.17 0.42
N ALA A 45 12.40 6.65 0.17
CA ALA A 45 11.69 7.53 1.09
C ALA A 45 11.51 6.93 2.50
N LEU A 46 11.28 5.62 2.61
CA LEU A 46 11.19 4.93 3.91
C LEU A 46 12.57 4.68 4.54
N GLN A 47 13.63 4.56 3.73
CA GLN A 47 15.00 4.39 4.21
C GLN A 47 15.61 5.70 4.73
N ASP A 48 15.45 6.79 3.98
CA ASP A 48 15.88 8.14 4.37
C ASP A 48 15.13 8.61 5.63
N GLY A 49 13.88 8.14 5.74
CA GLY A 49 13.02 8.31 6.88
C GLY A 49 12.22 9.58 6.82
N GLU A 50 11.10 9.57 7.54
CA GLU A 50 10.25 10.74 7.65
C GLU A 50 9.90 11.11 9.08
N LYS A 51 9.57 12.38 9.26
CA LYS A 51 9.20 12.91 10.58
C LYS A 51 7.72 12.63 10.87
N PHE A 52 7.49 11.96 11.97
CA PHE A 52 6.16 11.66 12.50
C PHE A 52 6.02 12.22 13.90
N LEU A 53 4.78 12.36 14.33
CA LEU A 53 4.42 12.65 15.71
C LEU A 53 3.86 11.35 16.32
N LYS A 54 4.65 10.69 17.16
CA LYS A 54 4.22 9.50 17.90
C LYS A 54 3.37 9.92 19.08
N TRP A 55 2.24 9.27 19.28
CA TRP A 55 1.36 9.56 20.40
C TRP A 55 0.69 8.31 20.93
N ASP A 56 0.27 8.38 22.19
CA ASP A 56 -0.49 7.36 22.89
C ASP A 56 -1.71 7.99 23.59
N GLU A 57 -2.70 7.16 23.93
CA GLU A 57 -3.97 7.63 24.50
C GLU A 57 -3.79 8.14 25.95
N ASP A 58 -2.72 7.74 26.64
CA ASP A 58 -2.51 7.98 28.06
C ASP A 58 -1.70 9.27 28.33
N SER A 59 -0.74 9.60 27.46
CA SER A 59 0.25 10.67 27.69
C SER A 59 -0.21 12.03 27.20
N CYS A 60 -1.31 12.12 26.46
CA CYS A 60 -1.89 13.34 25.84
C CYS A 60 -0.92 14.22 25.02
N ASN A 61 0.33 13.78 24.84
CA ASN A 61 1.41 14.54 24.24
C ASN A 61 1.95 13.77 23.03
N GLY A 62 2.20 14.49 21.94
CA GLY A 62 2.87 13.94 20.76
C GLY A 62 4.38 14.13 20.87
N ILE A 63 5.14 13.05 20.70
CA ILE A 63 6.60 13.04 20.66
C ILE A 63 7.04 13.04 19.20
N PRO A 64 7.79 14.06 18.74
CA PRO A 64 8.31 14.06 17.38
C PRO A 64 9.41 12.99 17.24
N VAL A 65 9.24 12.10 16.27
CA VAL A 65 10.16 11.00 15.98
C VAL A 65 10.48 10.96 14.49
N THR A 66 11.66 10.47 14.14
CA THR A 66 12.02 10.18 12.73
C THR A 66 11.94 8.68 12.51
N VAL A 67 10.96 8.23 11.72
CA VAL A 67 10.71 6.81 11.45
C VAL A 67 11.43 6.40 10.17
N ARG A 68 12.08 5.24 10.20
CA ARG A 68 12.86 4.66 9.11
C ARG A 68 12.63 3.16 9.02
N VAL A 69 12.85 2.62 7.82
CA VAL A 69 12.90 1.18 7.55
C VAL A 69 14.29 0.84 7.06
N ASP A 70 14.84 -0.30 7.50
CA ASP A 70 16.14 -0.73 7.01
C ASP A 70 16.08 -1.13 5.52
N PRO A 71 17.19 -1.07 4.76
CA PRO A 71 17.19 -1.38 3.33
C PRO A 71 16.71 -2.79 2.98
N LYS A 72 16.74 -3.74 3.93
CA LYS A 72 16.28 -5.12 3.72
C LYS A 72 14.83 -5.34 4.17
N GLY A 73 14.20 -4.37 4.83
CA GLY A 73 12.79 -4.43 5.22
C GLY A 73 12.50 -5.41 6.37
N PHE A 74 13.43 -5.58 7.30
CA PHE A 74 13.27 -6.41 8.50
C PHE A 74 12.85 -5.60 9.74
N TYR A 75 13.31 -4.36 9.85
CA TYR A 75 13.14 -3.52 11.02
C TYR A 75 12.61 -2.16 10.64
N LEU A 76 11.55 -1.75 11.34
CA LEU A 76 11.11 -0.38 11.42
C LEU A 76 11.70 0.21 12.70
N TYR A 77 12.38 1.34 12.61
CA TYR A 77 13.00 1.98 13.77
C TYR A 77 12.69 3.46 13.78
N TRP A 78 12.69 4.06 14.97
CA TRP A 78 12.48 5.48 15.12
C TRP A 78 13.44 6.07 16.13
N VAL A 79 13.81 7.32 15.89
CA VAL A 79 14.67 8.10 16.78
C VAL A 79 13.89 9.32 17.26
N ASP A 80 13.86 9.52 18.56
CA ASP A 80 13.19 10.65 19.19
C ASP A 80 14.09 11.90 19.25
N GLN A 81 13.63 12.95 19.94
CA GLN A 81 14.42 14.19 20.11
C GLN A 81 15.58 14.05 21.10
N ASN A 82 15.55 13.02 21.95
CA ASN A 82 16.56 12.75 22.96
C ASN A 82 17.69 11.87 22.41
N HIS A 83 17.64 11.55 21.11
CA HIS A 83 18.52 10.59 20.45
C HIS A 83 18.37 9.16 20.99
N GLU A 84 17.24 8.84 21.60
CA GLU A 84 16.86 7.47 21.93
C GLU A 84 16.32 6.79 20.67
N MET A 85 16.85 5.60 20.39
CA MET A 85 16.48 4.80 19.24
C MET A 85 15.73 3.56 19.71
N ASP A 86 14.54 3.38 19.15
CA ASP A 86 13.74 2.18 19.31
C ASP A 86 13.63 1.43 17.98
N LEU A 87 13.34 0.13 18.07
CA LEU A 87 13.19 -0.75 16.92
C LEU A 87 11.96 -1.66 17.08
N LEU A 88 11.34 -1.96 15.96
CA LEU A 88 10.21 -2.87 15.80
C LEU A 88 10.53 -3.86 14.68
N ASP A 89 10.44 -5.14 15.00
CA ASP A 89 10.56 -6.21 14.01
C ASP A 89 9.30 -6.24 13.13
N ILE A 90 9.48 -6.05 11.83
CA ILE A 90 8.38 -6.03 10.85
C ILE A 90 7.64 -7.37 10.82
N ALA A 91 8.30 -8.49 11.15
CA ALA A 91 7.65 -9.80 11.26
C ALA A 91 6.60 -9.86 12.38
N THR A 92 6.67 -8.94 13.36
CA THR A 92 5.68 -8.85 14.44
C THR A 92 4.50 -7.96 14.10
N ILE A 93 4.58 -7.17 13.02
CA ILE A 93 3.49 -6.34 12.54
C ILE A 93 2.38 -7.24 12.00
N ARG A 94 1.15 -6.99 12.47
CA ARG A 94 -0.04 -7.75 12.09
C ARG A 94 -0.93 -6.98 11.11
N ASP A 95 -0.97 -5.67 11.25
CA ASP A 95 -1.84 -4.80 10.48
C ASP A 95 -1.32 -3.35 10.53
N VAL A 96 -1.48 -2.59 9.44
CA VAL A 96 -1.15 -1.16 9.38
C VAL A 96 -2.38 -0.42 8.88
N ARG A 97 -2.94 0.44 9.72
CA ARG A 97 -4.21 1.13 9.45
C ARG A 97 -3.96 2.60 9.14
N THR A 98 -4.65 3.09 8.11
CA THR A 98 -4.63 4.51 7.72
C THR A 98 -6.04 5.05 7.51
N GLY A 99 -6.17 6.38 7.46
CA GLY A 99 -7.47 7.01 7.18
C GLY A 99 -8.48 6.74 8.29
N GLN A 100 -9.70 6.40 7.90
CA GLN A 100 -10.80 6.15 8.85
C GLN A 100 -10.55 4.99 9.83
N TYR A 101 -9.66 4.06 9.48
CA TYR A 101 -9.34 2.89 10.31
C TYR A 101 -8.21 3.17 11.32
N ALA A 102 -7.49 4.28 11.16
CA ALA A 102 -6.45 4.68 12.10
C ALA A 102 -7.09 5.23 13.39
N LYS A 103 -6.41 5.04 14.53
CA LYS A 103 -6.84 5.63 15.79
C LYS A 103 -6.71 7.15 15.71
N LYS A 104 -7.68 7.88 16.23
CA LYS A 104 -7.69 9.34 16.22
C LYS A 104 -7.32 9.85 17.61
N PRO A 105 -6.34 10.76 17.75
CA PRO A 105 -6.00 11.32 19.06
C PRO A 105 -7.22 12.03 19.64
N ARG A 106 -7.63 11.71 20.87
CA ARG A 106 -8.81 12.36 21.51
C ARG A 106 -8.49 13.78 21.98
N ASP A 107 -7.24 14.04 22.34
CA ASP A 107 -6.79 15.32 22.86
C ASP A 107 -6.87 16.45 21.81
N MET A 108 -7.42 17.59 22.22
CA MET A 108 -7.67 18.73 21.36
C MET A 108 -6.36 19.40 20.89
N LYS A 109 -5.33 19.47 21.74
CA LYS A 109 -4.06 20.11 21.41
C LYS A 109 -3.32 19.30 20.36
N LEU A 110 -3.30 17.97 20.53
CA LEU A 110 -2.69 17.06 19.58
C LEU A 110 -3.39 17.11 18.21
N ARG A 111 -4.73 17.16 18.20
CA ARG A 111 -5.52 17.38 16.98
C ARG A 111 -5.14 18.68 16.29
N GLN A 112 -5.10 19.79 17.04
CA GLN A 112 -4.74 21.09 16.49
C GLN A 112 -3.32 21.08 15.90
N LEU A 113 -2.35 20.49 16.60
CA LEU A 113 -0.96 20.42 16.15
C LEU A 113 -0.81 19.70 14.80
N VAL A 114 -1.49 18.57 14.61
CA VAL A 114 -1.41 17.77 13.37
C VAL A 114 -2.18 18.42 12.21
N THR A 115 -3.25 19.14 12.53
CA THR A 115 -4.12 19.79 11.53
C THR A 115 -3.65 21.21 11.17
N MET A 116 -2.72 21.77 11.94
CA MET A 116 -2.23 23.13 11.76
C MET A 116 -1.56 23.31 10.37
N GLY A 117 -2.09 24.25 9.59
CA GLY A 117 -1.51 24.64 8.30
C GLY A 117 -1.91 23.77 7.09
N SER A 118 -2.81 22.80 7.24
CA SER A 118 -3.32 21.99 6.11
C SER A 118 -4.84 21.94 6.06
N GLN A 119 -5.42 21.80 4.87
CA GLN A 119 -6.84 21.44 4.69
C GLN A 119 -7.10 19.93 4.81
N ASP A 120 -6.05 19.12 4.98
CA ASP A 120 -6.17 17.67 5.09
C ASP A 120 -6.82 17.27 6.40
N THR A 121 -7.61 16.20 6.37
CA THR A 121 -8.21 15.65 7.58
C THR A 121 -7.16 14.92 8.43
N LEU A 122 -7.33 14.94 9.75
CA LEU A 122 -6.45 14.22 10.69
C LEU A 122 -6.30 12.73 10.33
N GLU A 123 -7.35 12.14 9.79
CA GLU A 123 -7.44 10.73 9.42
C GLU A 123 -6.46 10.37 8.30
N GLU A 124 -6.39 11.22 7.28
CA GLU A 124 -5.49 11.03 6.13
C GLU A 124 -4.02 11.17 6.50
N LYS A 125 -3.74 11.75 7.68
CA LYS A 125 -2.40 11.94 8.22
C LYS A 125 -2.03 10.91 9.27
N THR A 126 -2.98 10.12 9.76
CA THR A 126 -2.73 9.21 10.87
C THR A 126 -2.52 7.78 10.39
N VAL A 127 -1.49 7.15 10.94
CA VAL A 127 -1.12 5.75 10.72
C VAL A 127 -1.10 5.05 12.07
N THR A 128 -1.75 3.91 12.17
CA THR A 128 -1.70 3.05 13.35
C THR A 128 -1.10 1.71 12.97
N ILE A 129 0.06 1.39 13.53
CA ILE A 129 0.73 0.10 13.35
C ILE A 129 0.29 -0.81 14.49
N CYS A 130 -0.29 -1.96 14.15
CA CYS A 130 -0.69 -3.00 15.08
C CYS A 130 0.38 -4.08 15.05
N TYR A 131 1.05 -4.33 16.17
CA TYR A 131 2.15 -5.29 16.27
C TYR A 131 2.03 -6.12 17.54
N GLY A 132 2.51 -7.36 17.52
CA GLY A 132 2.38 -8.25 18.67
C GLY A 132 3.05 -9.59 18.45
N ALA A 133 3.34 -10.29 19.55
CA ALA A 133 3.92 -11.63 19.49
C ALA A 133 2.90 -12.67 18.96
N ASP A 134 1.61 -12.47 19.26
CA ASP A 134 0.50 -13.34 18.88
C ASP A 134 -0.76 -12.50 18.52
N PHE A 135 -1.90 -13.16 18.26
CA PHE A 135 -3.16 -12.50 17.89
C PHE A 135 -3.96 -11.93 19.08
N VAL A 136 -3.51 -12.21 20.31
CA VAL A 136 -4.18 -11.78 21.55
C VAL A 136 -3.46 -10.56 22.12
N ASN A 137 -2.13 -10.61 22.18
CA ASN A 137 -1.26 -9.58 22.73
C ASN A 137 -0.84 -8.58 21.65
N VAL A 138 -1.79 -7.78 21.19
CA VAL A 138 -1.59 -6.76 20.16
C VAL A 138 -1.38 -5.38 20.78
N ASN A 139 -0.24 -4.78 20.48
CA ASN A 139 0.10 -3.40 20.78
C ASN A 139 -0.18 -2.49 19.59
N PHE A 140 -0.36 -1.20 19.88
CA PHE A 140 -0.64 -0.18 18.87
C PHE A 140 0.37 0.94 18.98
N MET A 141 0.97 1.30 17.85
CA MET A 141 1.75 2.51 17.70
C MET A 141 0.98 3.49 16.82
N ASN A 142 0.68 4.66 17.35
CA ASN A 142 -0.02 5.69 16.59
C ASN A 142 0.97 6.78 16.19
N LEU A 143 0.96 7.10 14.89
CA LEU A 143 1.85 8.06 14.27
C LEU A 143 1.00 9.05 13.48
N CYS A 144 1.28 10.34 13.61
CA CYS A 144 0.69 11.38 12.79
C CYS A 144 1.75 12.00 11.87
N CYS A 145 1.42 12.10 10.58
CA CYS A 145 2.26 12.70 9.56
C CYS A 145 1.97 14.20 9.47
N THR A 146 3.00 14.97 9.09
CA THR A 146 2.81 16.39 8.75
C THR A 146 2.16 16.57 7.37
N ARG A 147 2.40 15.61 6.45
CA ARG A 147 1.89 15.60 5.07
C ARG A 147 1.12 14.31 4.77
N LYS A 148 -0.01 14.42 4.04
CA LYS A 148 -0.84 13.25 3.66
C LYS A 148 -0.14 12.27 2.72
N GLU A 149 0.77 12.73 1.86
CA GLU A 149 1.42 11.85 0.89
C GLU A 149 2.28 10.80 1.60
N ILE A 150 2.90 11.18 2.72
CA ILE A 150 3.76 10.31 3.52
C ILE A 150 2.94 9.18 4.16
N ALA A 151 1.73 9.47 4.63
CA ALA A 151 0.86 8.48 5.24
C ALA A 151 0.54 7.31 4.28
N ARG A 152 0.34 7.62 2.98
CA ARG A 152 0.05 6.61 1.96
C ARG A 152 1.28 5.78 1.59
N VAL A 153 2.46 6.39 1.56
CA VAL A 153 3.72 5.69 1.26
C VAL A 153 4.16 4.79 2.42
N SER A 154 3.75 5.13 3.65
CA SER A 154 4.11 4.39 4.86
C SER A 154 3.15 3.24 5.19
N ALA A 155 1.99 3.19 4.54
CA ALA A 155 1.08 2.06 4.59
C ALA A 155 1.58 1.00 3.60
N VAL A 156 2.16 -0.07 4.12
CA VAL A 156 2.70 -1.20 3.32
C VAL A 156 1.58 -2.18 2.98
#